data_AF-A0A3R5Q5N7-F1
#
_entry.id   AF-A0A3R5Q5N7-F1
#
_cell.length_a   1.000
_cell.length_b   1.000
_cell.length_c   1.000
_cell.angle_alpha   90.00
_cell.angle_beta   90.00
_cell.angle_gamma   90.00
#
_symmetry.space_group_name_H-M   'P 1'
#
loop_
_entity.id
_entity.type
_entity.pdbx_description
1 polymer ?
#
loop_
_entity_poly.entity_id
_entity_poly.type
_entity_poly.pdbx_seq_one_letter_code
_entity_poly.pdbx_strand_id
1 'polypeptide(L)'
;MNYNSGDGRSSVQDSGSLLHQLGVIVFAVGIGSNVDRAQLNKIASNESYVFVLPNYSDLVGQGYNDILSMVCTALLSNPCERIPQRYQIQGTCVWNGGAKYTCLSPDVFTGNNCQ
;
A
#
# COMPACT_ATOMS: atom_id res chain seq x y z
N MET A 1 28.09 -1.50 28.82
CA MET A 1 27.04 -0.72 28.13
C MET A 1 27.39 -0.72 26.65
N ASN A 2 26.59 -1.38 25.80
CA ASN A 2 26.87 -1.48 24.37
C ASN A 2 25.71 -0.84 23.61
N TYR A 3 25.94 0.33 23.01
CA TYR A 3 25.00 0.99 22.12
C TYR A 3 25.03 0.26 20.77
N ASN A 4 24.07 -0.65 20.56
CA ASN A 4 23.82 -1.19 19.23
C ASN A 4 23.08 -0.12 18.43
N SER A 5 23.79 0.48 17.48
CA SER A 5 23.25 1.36 16.46
C SER A 5 22.11 0.64 15.73
N GLY A 6 20.88 1.05 16.01
CA GLY A 6 19.68 0.52 15.38
C GLY A 6 19.69 0.77 13.88
N ASP A 7 19.60 -0.29 13.10
CA ASP A 7 19.38 -0.25 11.66
C ASP A 7 17.98 0.36 11.40
N GLY A 8 17.91 1.63 11.02
CA GLY A 8 16.64 2.32 10.74
C GLY A 8 15.78 1.66 9.65
N ARG A 9 16.33 0.65 8.94
CA ARG A 9 15.59 -0.17 7.97
C ARG A 9 14.53 -1.06 8.62
N SER A 10 14.76 -1.56 9.83
CA SER A 10 13.77 -2.40 10.53
C SER A 10 12.62 -1.56 11.05
N SER A 11 12.89 -0.41 11.68
CA SER A 11 11.83 0.45 12.23
C SER A 11 10.87 0.96 11.15
N VAL A 12 11.38 1.23 9.94
CA VAL A 12 10.58 1.71 8.81
C VAL A 12 9.71 0.59 8.22
N GLN A 13 10.22 -0.64 8.17
CA GLN A 13 9.44 -1.83 7.78
C GLN A 13 8.36 -2.16 8.82
N ASP A 14 8.70 -2.08 10.10
CA ASP A 14 7.77 -2.34 11.21
C ASP A 14 6.65 -1.28 11.25
N SER A 15 7.00 -0.01 11.04
CA SER A 15 6.03 1.10 10.99
C SER A 15 5.11 1.02 9.78
N GLY A 16 5.65 0.71 8.58
CA GLY A 16 4.85 0.50 7.38
C GLY A 16 3.88 -0.67 7.52
N SER A 17 4.36 -1.78 8.09
CA SER A 17 3.54 -2.97 8.34
C SER A 17 2.39 -2.70 9.31
N LEU A 18 2.63 -1.93 10.37
CA LEU A 18 1.58 -1.53 11.31
C LEU A 18 0.50 -0.66 10.65
N LEU A 19 0.91 0.30 9.81
CA LEU A 19 -0.02 1.16 9.06
C LEU A 19 -0.89 0.33 8.10
N HIS A 20 -0.31 -0.67 7.44
CA HIS A 20 -1.06 -1.57 6.58
C HIS A 20 -2.12 -2.36 7.36
N GLN A 21 -1.78 -2.86 8.55
CA GLN A 21 -2.74 -3.56 9.42
C GLN A 21 -3.89 -2.67 9.91
N LEU A 22 -3.64 -1.37 10.04
CA LEU A 22 -4.66 -0.38 10.39
C LEU A 22 -5.54 0.05 9.19
N GLY A 23 -5.28 -0.48 7.99
CA GLY A 23 -6.02 -0.13 6.77
C GLY A 23 -5.60 1.22 6.17
N VAL A 24 -4.42 1.71 6.53
CA VAL A 24 -3.84 2.94 5.98
C VAL A 24 -3.12 2.62 4.68
N ILE A 25 -3.41 3.39 3.63
CA ILE A 25 -2.70 3.31 2.35
C ILE A 25 -1.46 4.18 2.42
N VAL A 26 -0.30 3.57 2.24
CA VAL A 26 1.01 4.21 2.25
C VAL A 26 1.52 4.35 0.82
N PHE A 27 1.80 5.58 0.42
CA PHE A 27 2.46 5.94 -0.83
C PHE A 27 3.90 6.34 -0.51
N ALA A 28 4.85 5.91 -1.34
CA ALA A 28 6.26 6.21 -1.13
C ALA A 28 6.81 7.03 -2.31
N VAL A 29 7.32 8.22 -2.03
CA VAL A 29 7.91 9.11 -3.05
C VAL A 29 9.39 9.28 -2.74
N GLY A 30 10.25 8.89 -3.68
CA GLY A 30 11.69 9.16 -3.63
C GLY A 30 12.09 10.15 -4.70
N ILE A 31 12.99 11.07 -4.37
CA ILE A 31 13.51 12.07 -5.32
C ILE A 31 15.03 11.96 -5.37
N GLY A 32 15.59 11.83 -6.57
CA GLY A 32 17.03 11.76 -6.82
C GLY A 32 17.48 10.44 -7.46
N SER A 33 18.70 10.46 -8.00
CA SER A 33 19.31 9.32 -8.71
C SER A 33 19.74 8.17 -7.80
N ASN A 34 19.93 8.42 -6.50
CA ASN A 34 20.37 7.42 -5.52
C ASN A 34 19.21 6.78 -4.75
N VAL A 35 17.97 6.96 -5.22
CA VAL A 35 16.79 6.39 -4.58
C VAL A 35 16.77 4.87 -4.77
N ASP A 36 16.71 4.15 -3.65
CA ASP A 36 16.53 2.71 -3.64
C ASP A 36 15.05 2.34 -3.71
N ARG A 37 14.57 2.01 -4.92
CA ARG A 37 13.18 1.59 -5.14
C ARG A 37 12.81 0.36 -4.33
N ALA A 38 13.74 -0.56 -4.07
CA ALA A 38 13.46 -1.75 -3.28
C ALA A 38 13.16 -1.40 -1.81
N GLN A 39 13.75 -0.32 -1.27
CA GLN A 39 13.37 0.19 0.04
C GLN A 39 11.99 0.83 0.02
N LEU A 40 11.67 1.64 -0.99
CA LEU A 40 10.36 2.27 -1.11
C LEU A 40 9.23 1.24 -1.25
N ASN A 41 9.46 0.15 -1.98
CA ASN A 41 8.50 -0.96 -2.10
C ASN A 41 8.19 -1.62 -0.75
N LYS A 42 9.14 -1.63 0.19
CA LYS A 42 8.91 -2.18 1.55
C LYS A 42 8.08 -1.25 2.43
N ILE A 43 8.00 0.02 2.07
CA ILE A 43 7.26 1.05 2.81
C ILE A 43 5.85 1.19 2.26
N ALA A 44 5.71 1.22 0.94
CA ALA A 44 4.44 1.41 0.28
C ALA A 44 3.50 0.20 0.46
N SER A 45 2.20 0.45 0.48
CA SER A 45 1.19 -0.61 0.57
C SER A 45 1.08 -1.45 -0.72
N ASN A 46 1.56 -0.91 -1.82
CA ASN A 46 1.66 -1.60 -3.10
C ASN A 46 2.87 -1.06 -3.86
N GLU A 47 3.52 -1.90 -4.66
CA GLU A 47 4.64 -1.47 -5.53
C GLU A 47 4.19 -0.44 -6.59
N SER A 48 2.90 -0.44 -6.94
CA SER A 48 2.27 0.56 -7.79
C SER A 48 2.09 1.92 -7.10
N TYR A 49 2.29 1.99 -5.78
CA TYR A 49 2.23 3.23 -4.98
C TYR A 49 3.60 3.85 -4.71
N VAL A 50 4.61 3.41 -5.46
CA VAL A 50 5.97 3.93 -5.39
C VAL A 50 6.24 4.87 -6.55
N PHE A 51 6.63 6.09 -6.23
CA PHE A 51 7.00 7.12 -7.19
C PHE A 51 8.47 7.49 -7.01
N VAL A 52 9.22 7.49 -8.12
CA VAL A 52 10.62 7.93 -8.10
C VAL A 52 10.77 9.04 -9.13
N LEU A 53 11.17 10.20 -8.65
CA LEU A 53 11.42 11.38 -9.46
C LEU A 53 12.92 11.64 -9.54
N PRO A 54 13.45 12.10 -10.68
CA PRO A 54 14.86 12.42 -10.77
C PRO A 54 15.22 13.70 -10.01
N ASN A 55 14.34 14.72 -9.98
CA ASN A 55 14.58 15.99 -9.31
C ASN A 55 13.34 16.53 -8.59
N TYR A 56 13.56 17.44 -7.64
CA TYR A 56 12.46 18.09 -6.90
C TYR A 56 11.57 18.94 -7.81
N SER A 57 12.14 19.54 -8.87
CA SER A 57 11.38 20.29 -9.87
C SER A 57 10.33 19.45 -10.57
N ASP A 58 10.57 18.14 -10.71
CA ASP A 58 9.67 17.22 -11.44
C ASP A 58 8.41 16.89 -10.61
N LEU A 59 8.46 17.18 -9.30
CA LEU A 59 7.28 17.14 -8.43
C LEU A 59 6.30 18.26 -8.79
N VAL A 60 6.81 19.42 -9.20
CA VAL A 60 6.02 20.60 -9.54
C VAL A 60 5.55 20.48 -10.99
N GLY A 61 4.33 19.98 -11.19
CA GLY A 61 3.73 19.79 -12.51
C GLY A 61 3.20 18.38 -12.70
N GLN A 62 3.79 17.63 -13.62
CA GLN A 62 3.32 16.27 -13.96
C GLN A 62 3.36 15.33 -12.75
N GLY A 63 4.44 15.34 -11.96
CA GLY A 63 4.56 14.49 -10.77
C GLY A 63 3.45 14.72 -9.75
N TYR A 64 2.99 15.97 -9.58
CA TYR A 64 1.86 16.29 -8.70
C TYR A 64 0.55 15.65 -9.19
N ASN A 65 0.25 15.76 -10.49
CA ASN A 65 -0.96 15.17 -11.07
C ASN A 65 -0.94 13.64 -11.04
N ASP A 66 0.23 13.03 -11.26
CA ASP A 66 0.40 11.59 -11.21
C ASP A 66 0.16 11.04 -9.80
N ILE A 67 0.74 11.71 -8.79
CA ILE A 67 0.54 11.36 -7.37
C ILE A 67 -0.94 11.53 -7.00
N LEU A 68 -1.59 12.62 -7.40
CA LEU A 68 -3.01 12.84 -7.12
C LEU A 68 -3.90 11.76 -7.77
N SER A 69 -3.66 11.45 -9.04
CA SER A 69 -4.41 10.41 -9.77
C SER A 69 -4.29 9.05 -9.08
N MET A 70 -3.08 8.71 -8.64
CA MET A 70 -2.80 7.48 -7.92
C MET A 70 -3.51 7.42 -6.56
N VAL A 71 -3.47 8.50 -5.78
CA VAL A 71 -4.17 8.60 -4.49
C VAL A 71 -5.69 8.44 -4.68
N CYS A 72 -6.26 9.16 -5.65
CA CYS A 72 -7.68 9.03 -5.98
C CYS A 72 -8.04 7.61 -6.40
N THR A 73 -7.24 6.98 -7.27
CA THR A 73 -7.49 5.62 -7.72
C THR A 73 -7.42 4.61 -6.57
N ALA A 74 -6.45 4.73 -5.68
CA ALA A 74 -6.27 3.81 -4.56
C ALA A 74 -7.38 3.94 -3.49
N LEU A 75 -7.90 5.15 -3.27
CA LEU A 75 -9.00 5.39 -2.34
C LEU A 75 -10.37 4.99 -2.91
N LEU A 76 -10.50 5.05 -4.24
CA LEU A 76 -11.74 4.74 -4.98
C LEU A 76 -11.78 3.30 -5.51
N SER A 77 -10.64 2.61 -5.57
CA SER A 77 -10.58 1.22 -6.01
C SER A 77 -11.23 0.33 -4.97
N ASN A 78 -12.38 -0.24 -5.31
CA ASN A 78 -13.03 -1.28 -4.51
C ASN A 78 -12.11 -2.52 -4.48
N PRO A 79 -11.53 -2.89 -3.33
CA PRO A 79 -10.66 -4.06 -3.21
C PRO A 79 -11.35 -5.36 -3.65
N CYS A 80 -12.68 -5.43 -3.55
CA CYS A 80 -13.47 -6.57 -3.98
C CYS A 80 -13.44 -6.81 -5.50
N GLU A 81 -13.15 -5.79 -6.32
CA GLU A 81 -13.04 -5.93 -7.78
C GLU A 81 -11.75 -6.63 -8.22
N ARG A 82 -10.75 -6.67 -7.34
CA ARG A 82 -9.47 -7.35 -7.61
C ARG A 82 -9.47 -8.82 -7.18
N ILE A 83 -10.53 -9.28 -6.51
CA ILE A 83 -10.67 -10.69 -6.12
C ILE A 83 -11.10 -11.50 -7.35
N PRO A 84 -10.30 -12.49 -7.80
CA PRO A 84 -10.70 -13.35 -8.91
C PRO A 84 -12.07 -13.97 -8.66
N GLN A 85 -12.97 -13.93 -9.66
CA GLN A 85 -14.38 -14.33 -9.47
C GLN A 85 -14.56 -15.76 -8.92
N ARG A 86 -13.58 -16.65 -9.12
CA ARG A 86 -13.54 -18.00 -8.54
C ARG A 86 -13.54 -18.04 -7.00
N TYR A 87 -13.26 -16.93 -6.33
CA TYR A 87 -13.27 -16.81 -4.86
C TYR A 87 -14.55 -16.13 -4.32
N GLN A 88 -15.42 -15.60 -5.20
CA GLN A 88 -16.71 -15.03 -4.78
C GLN A 88 -17.79 -16.08 -4.47
N ILE A 89 -17.50 -17.37 -4.67
CA ILE A 89 -18.42 -18.49 -4.43
C ILE A 89 -18.37 -19.03 -3.00
N GLN A 90 -17.38 -18.63 -2.18
CA GLN A 90 -17.23 -19.06 -0.78
C GLN A 90 -17.50 -17.94 0.25
N GLY A 91 -17.74 -16.71 -0.20
CA GLY A 91 -18.12 -15.58 0.64
C GLY A 91 -18.39 -14.30 -0.16
N THR A 92 -19.13 -13.36 0.43
CA THR A 92 -19.45 -12.05 -0.13
C THR A 92 -18.44 -11.01 0.35
N CYS A 93 -17.71 -10.38 -0.57
CA CYS A 93 -16.84 -9.25 -0.24
C CYS A 93 -17.67 -7.97 -0.08
N VAL A 94 -17.53 -7.30 1.07
CA VAL A 94 -18.15 -6.01 1.37
C VAL A 94 -17.05 -4.97 1.57
N TRP A 95 -17.02 -3.96 0.70
CA TRP A 95 -16.08 -2.85 0.84
C TRP A 95 -16.56 -1.86 1.90
N ASN A 96 -15.67 -1.51 2.82
CA ASN A 96 -15.95 -0.60 3.93
C ASN A 96 -15.26 0.78 3.77
N GLY A 97 -14.70 1.06 2.59
CA GLY A 97 -13.96 2.30 2.31
C GLY A 97 -12.43 2.12 2.37
N GLY A 98 -11.71 2.87 1.51
CA GLY A 98 -10.26 2.79 1.40
C GLY A 98 -9.77 1.38 1.05
N ALA A 99 -8.69 0.92 1.70
CA ALA A 99 -8.17 -0.45 1.52
C ALA A 99 -8.90 -1.51 2.36
N LYS A 100 -9.99 -1.16 3.05
CA LYS A 100 -10.66 -2.04 4.02
C LYS A 100 -11.87 -2.73 3.40
N TYR A 101 -11.92 -4.05 3.52
CA TYR A 101 -13.06 -4.87 3.10
C TYR A 101 -13.28 -6.02 4.08
N THR A 102 -14.51 -6.54 4.11
CA THR A 102 -14.91 -7.67 4.93
C THR A 102 -15.34 -8.80 4.01
N CYS A 103 -14.87 -10.02 4.26
CA CYS A 103 -15.42 -11.22 3.64
C CYS A 103 -16.52 -11.77 4.54
N LEU A 104 -17.77 -11.77 4.06
CA LEU A 104 -18.92 -12.38 4.73
C LEU A 104 -19.14 -13.78 4.15
N SER A 105 -18.69 -14.81 4.84
CA SER A 105 -18.92 -16.22 4.49
C SER A 105 -19.83 -16.90 5.54
N PRO A 106 -20.55 -17.99 5.19
CA PRO A 106 -21.27 -18.82 6.16
C PRO A 106 -20.33 -19.51 7.16
N ASP A 107 -19.12 -19.85 6.72
CA ASP A 107 -18.07 -20.50 7.50
C ASP A 107 -16.88 -19.54 7.61
N VAL A 108 -16.40 -19.27 8.82
CA VAL A 108 -15.49 -18.17 9.15
C VAL A 108 -14.13 -18.32 8.43
N PHE A 109 -13.91 -17.56 7.35
CA PHE A 109 -12.63 -17.47 6.65
C PHE A 109 -12.02 -16.08 6.83
N THR A 110 -10.82 -16.01 7.42
CA THR A 110 -10.05 -14.78 7.64
C THR A 110 -8.86 -14.73 6.70
N GLY A 111 -8.96 -13.96 5.61
CA GLY A 111 -7.87 -13.82 4.64
C GLY A 111 -8.12 -12.79 3.56
N ASN A 112 -7.04 -12.39 2.86
CA ASN A 112 -7.07 -11.33 1.84
C ASN A 112 -7.84 -11.72 0.56
N ASN A 113 -8.32 -12.96 0.45
CA ASN A 113 -8.90 -13.49 -0.78
C ASN A 113 -10.33 -14.04 -0.57
N CYS A 114 -10.92 -13.85 0.61
CA CYS A 114 -12.15 -14.56 1.00
C CYS A 114 -12.03 -16.09 0.76
N GLN A 115 -10.90 -16.67 1.19
CA GLN A 115 -10.54 -18.09 1.08
C GLN A 115 -10.35 -18.71 2.46
#